data_AF-A0AAW9K673-F1
#
_entry.id   AF-A0AAW9K673-F1
#
_cell.length_a   1.000
_cell.length_b   1.000
_cell.length_c   1.000
_cell.angle_alpha   90.00
_cell.angle_beta   90.00
_cell.angle_gamma   90.00
#
_symmetry.space_group_name_H-M   'P 1'
#
loop_
_entity.id
_entity.type
_entity.pdbx_description
1 polymer ?
#
loop_
_entity_poly.entity_id
_entity_poly.type
_entity_poly.pdbx_seq_one_letter_code
_entity_poly.pdbx_strand_id
1 'polypeptide(L)'
;YKGRDVLTTIKKSFPNSAKVGAVSIVFSVGVGVLLGIIAALKADKWPDRVCMLLATLGITIPSFVMGTFLIYIFTVQIKGFLPATGLSKPKNYIMPVIALSGSSMAFITRLTRSKLIDVLKSDYIRTAKAKGLSGKTI
;
A
#
# COMPACT_ATOMS: atom_id res chain seq x y z
N TYR A 1 -25.15 -15.08 -24.89
CA TYR A 1 -24.55 -15.44 -23.59
C TYR A 1 -25.31 -16.59 -22.91
N LYS A 2 -25.38 -17.77 -23.52
CA LYS A 2 -25.85 -19.03 -22.91
C LYS A 2 -24.95 -20.15 -23.42
N GLY A 3 -24.39 -20.98 -22.53
CA GLY A 3 -23.59 -22.16 -22.91
C GLY A 3 -22.12 -22.18 -22.47
N ARG A 4 -21.58 -21.16 -21.78
CA ARG A 4 -20.28 -21.32 -21.09
C ARG A 4 -20.53 -21.82 -19.69
N ASP A 5 -19.88 -22.93 -19.37
CA ASP A 5 -19.87 -23.45 -18.01
C ASP A 5 -19.29 -22.40 -17.04
N VAL A 6 -19.98 -22.15 -15.93
CA VAL A 6 -19.62 -21.12 -14.96
C VAL A 6 -18.24 -21.42 -14.37
N LEU A 7 -17.97 -22.70 -14.09
CA LEU A 7 -16.68 -23.15 -13.55
C LEU A 7 -15.53 -22.87 -14.53
N THR A 8 -15.73 -23.07 -15.84
CA THR A 8 -14.70 -22.73 -16.84
C THR A 8 -14.40 -21.23 -16.89
N THR A 9 -15.42 -20.39 -16.73
CA THR A 9 -15.23 -18.92 -16.73
C THR A 9 -14.48 -18.47 -15.47
N ILE A 10 -14.84 -18.99 -14.31
CA ILE A 10 -14.14 -18.72 -13.05
C ILE A 10 -12.68 -19.19 -13.14
N LYS A 11 -12.44 -20.44 -13.56
CA LYS A 11 -11.08 -21.00 -13.68
C LYS A 11 -10.19 -20.20 -14.62
N LYS A 12 -10.74 -19.60 -15.68
CA LYS A 12 -9.97 -18.81 -16.64
C LYS A 12 -9.63 -17.41 -16.13
N SER A 13 -10.55 -16.75 -15.42
CA SER A 13 -10.37 -15.37 -14.96
C SER A 13 -9.65 -15.29 -13.60
N PHE A 14 -9.87 -16.26 -12.72
CA PHE A 14 -9.36 -16.27 -11.36
C PHE A 14 -7.84 -16.09 -11.24
N PRO A 15 -6.98 -16.77 -12.03
CA PRO A 15 -5.53 -16.65 -11.89
C PRO A 15 -5.02 -15.23 -12.10
N ASN A 16 -5.65 -14.48 -13.01
CA ASN A 16 -5.26 -13.10 -13.30
C ASN A 16 -5.64 -12.16 -12.14
N SER A 17 -6.86 -12.31 -11.61
CA SER A 17 -7.31 -11.57 -10.42
C SER A 17 -6.47 -11.90 -9.19
N ALA A 18 -6.17 -13.18 -8.98
CA ALA A 18 -5.35 -13.65 -7.86
C ALA A 18 -3.93 -13.09 -7.91
N LYS A 19 -3.28 -13.07 -9.08
CA LYS A 19 -1.93 -12.49 -9.25
C LYS A 19 -1.90 -11.00 -8.89
N VAL A 20 -2.82 -10.20 -9.46
CA VAL A 20 -2.87 -8.76 -9.17
C VAL A 20 -3.19 -8.52 -7.70
N GLY A 21 -4.17 -9.25 -7.14
CA GLY A 21 -4.54 -9.15 -5.73
C GLY A 21 -3.37 -9.50 -4.79
N ALA A 22 -2.66 -10.59 -5.05
CA ALA A 22 -1.53 -11.02 -4.24
C ALA A 22 -0.39 -9.97 -4.23
N VAL A 23 -0.04 -9.43 -5.39
CA VAL A 23 0.98 -8.36 -5.49
C VAL A 23 0.51 -7.10 -4.76
N SER A 24 -0.78 -6.73 -4.88
CA SER A 24 -1.35 -5.61 -4.15
C SER A 24 -1.30 -5.78 -2.64
N ILE A 25 -1.52 -6.99 -2.12
CA ILE A 25 -1.43 -7.27 -0.69
C ILE A 25 0.01 -7.08 -0.21
N VAL A 26 0.98 -7.71 -0.89
CA VAL A 26 2.41 -7.60 -0.53
C VAL A 26 2.85 -6.14 -0.55
N PHE A 27 2.45 -5.40 -1.59
CA PHE A 27 2.75 -3.97 -1.71
C PHE A 27 2.10 -3.14 -0.58
N SER A 28 0.82 -3.38 -0.29
CA SER A 28 0.08 -2.67 0.77
C SER A 28 0.72 -2.88 2.14
N VAL A 29 1.13 -4.11 2.44
CA VAL A 29 1.80 -4.46 3.69
C VAL A 29 3.18 -3.83 3.74
N GLY A 30 4.01 -4.03 2.71
CA GLY A 30 5.36 -3.49 2.69
C GLY A 30 5.39 -1.97 2.84
N VAL A 31 4.66 -1.26 1.99
CA VAL A 31 4.63 0.21 2.02
C VAL A 31 3.90 0.72 3.27
N GLY A 32 2.79 0.10 3.66
CA GLY A 32 2.02 0.51 4.83
C GLY A 32 2.81 0.40 6.12
N VAL A 33 3.55 -0.71 6.30
CA VAL A 33 4.42 -0.92 7.47
C VAL A 33 5.55 0.11 7.47
N LEU A 34 6.22 0.33 6.33
CA LEU A 34 7.31 1.31 6.24
C LEU A 34 6.84 2.73 6.58
N LEU A 35 5.72 3.18 6.01
CA LEU A 35 5.14 4.49 6.31
C LEU A 35 4.72 4.58 7.79
N GLY A 36 4.15 3.52 8.35
CA GLY A 36 3.77 3.47 9.76
C GLY A 36 4.96 3.56 10.71
N ILE A 37 6.08 2.89 10.38
CA ILE A 37 7.33 2.97 11.13
C ILE A 37 7.89 4.40 11.11
N ILE A 38 7.99 5.00 9.93
CA ILE A 38 8.49 6.38 9.77
C ILE A 38 7.62 7.36 10.57
N ALA A 39 6.30 7.21 10.47
CA ALA A 39 5.34 8.03 11.18
C ALA A 39 5.45 7.90 12.72
N ALA A 40 5.62 6.68 13.25
CA ALA A 40 5.76 6.46 14.69
C ALA A 40 7.09 6.97 15.24
N LEU A 41 8.21 6.73 14.54
CA LEU A 41 9.54 7.19 14.98
C LEU A 41 9.67 8.72 14.98
N LYS A 42 8.85 9.40 14.18
CA LYS A 42 8.78 10.87 14.10
C LYS A 42 7.40 11.38 14.50
N ALA A 43 6.76 10.73 15.47
CA ALA A 43 5.42 11.09 15.93
C ALA A 43 5.27 12.60 16.20
N ASP A 44 4.16 13.16 15.71
CA ASP A 44 3.75 14.57 15.78
C ASP A 44 4.67 15.58 15.05
N LYS A 45 5.71 15.10 14.36
CA LYS A 45 6.58 15.92 13.50
C LYS A 45 6.08 15.92 12.06
N TRP A 46 6.69 16.77 11.22
CA TRP A 46 6.32 16.90 9.81
C TRP A 46 6.30 15.56 9.03
N PRO A 47 7.26 14.62 9.21
CA PRO A 47 7.22 13.34 8.50
C PRO A 47 5.97 12.50 8.82
N ASP A 48 5.54 12.50 10.08
CA ASP A 48 4.32 11.82 10.51
C ASP A 48 3.09 12.43 9.84
N ARG A 49 2.96 13.76 9.88
CA ARG A 49 1.86 14.48 9.22
C ARG A 49 1.78 14.19 7.72
N VAL A 50 2.92 14.13 7.03
CA VAL A 50 2.97 13.77 5.60
C VAL A 50 2.52 12.32 5.38
N CYS A 51 3.04 11.37 6.15
CA CYS A 51 2.64 9.95 6.03
C CYS A 51 1.14 9.75 6.28
N MET A 52 0.61 10.43 7.30
CA MET A 52 -0.81 10.35 7.67
C MET A 52 -1.72 11.04 6.65
N LEU A 53 -1.26 12.13 6.02
CA LEU A 53 -1.95 12.77 4.90
C LEU A 53 -1.99 11.84 3.69
N LEU A 54 -0.86 11.23 3.31
CA LEU A 54 -0.80 10.27 2.20
C LEU A 54 -1.70 9.05 2.44
N ALA A 55 -1.68 8.49 3.65
CA ALA A 55 -2.58 7.40 4.03
C ALA A 55 -4.05 7.83 3.93
N THR A 56 -4.38 9.05 4.35
CA THR A 56 -5.76 9.56 4.28
C THR A 56 -6.21 9.77 2.84
N LEU A 57 -5.36 10.33 1.97
CA LEU A 57 -5.66 10.43 0.54
C LEU A 57 -5.90 9.06 -0.10
N GLY A 58 -5.09 8.07 0.27
CA GLY A 58 -5.18 6.71 -0.26
C GLY A 58 -6.50 5.98 0.04
N ILE A 59 -7.20 6.34 1.11
CA ILE A 59 -8.53 5.78 1.44
C ILE A 59 -9.68 6.68 0.99
N THR A 60 -9.49 8.00 0.93
CA THR A 60 -10.53 8.95 0.55
C THR A 60 -10.82 8.93 -0.95
N ILE A 61 -9.81 8.68 -1.80
CA ILE A 61 -9.99 8.62 -3.25
C ILE A 61 -10.49 7.22 -3.64
N PRO A 62 -11.64 7.08 -4.32
CA PRO A 62 -12.11 5.79 -4.78
C PRO A 62 -11.11 5.12 -5.74
N SER A 63 -10.93 3.81 -5.64
CA SER A 63 -9.93 3.06 -6.41
C SER A 63 -10.11 3.19 -7.93
N PHE A 64 -11.34 3.26 -8.43
CA PHE A 64 -11.61 3.46 -9.86
C PHE A 64 -11.21 4.88 -10.34
N VAL A 65 -11.38 5.90 -9.49
CA VAL A 65 -10.94 7.28 -9.77
C VAL A 65 -9.43 7.31 -9.81
N MET A 66 -8.77 6.70 -8.81
CA MET A 66 -7.32 6.59 -8.76
C MET A 66 -6.77 5.85 -9.97
N GLY A 67 -7.37 4.71 -10.35
CA GLY A 67 -6.99 3.96 -11.55
C GLY A 67 -7.12 4.78 -12.84
N THR A 68 -8.23 5.49 -13.01
CA THR A 68 -8.46 6.36 -14.18
C THR A 68 -7.44 7.51 -14.21
N PHE A 69 -7.16 8.11 -13.07
CA PHE A 69 -6.16 9.18 -12.93
C PHE A 69 -4.74 8.70 -13.26
N LEU A 70 -4.34 7.51 -12.79
CA LEU A 70 -3.04 6.93 -13.13
C LEU A 70 -2.92 6.65 -14.64
N ILE A 71 -3.97 6.12 -15.27
CA ILE A 71 -3.98 5.87 -16.72
C ILE A 71 -3.83 7.21 -17.48
N TYR A 72 -4.58 8.23 -17.08
CA TYR A 72 -4.51 9.55 -17.72
C TYR A 72 -3.10 10.14 -17.66
N ILE A 73 -2.44 10.09 -16.50
CA ILE A 73 -1.07 10.60 -16.37
C ILE A 73 -0.08 9.71 -17.10
N PHE A 74 0.01 8.43 -16.78
CA PHE A 74 1.14 7.61 -17.22
C PHE A 74 0.98 7.01 -18.62
N THR A 75 -0.26 6.79 -19.07
CA THR A 75 -0.51 6.29 -20.42
C THR A 75 -0.73 7.43 -21.40
N VAL A 76 -1.57 8.42 -21.07
CA VAL A 76 -1.95 9.48 -22.03
C VAL A 76 -0.92 10.63 -22.01
N GLN A 77 -0.69 11.27 -20.87
CA GLN A 77 0.18 12.44 -20.79
C GLN A 77 1.66 12.10 -21.03
N ILE A 78 2.16 11.02 -20.42
CA ILE A 78 3.56 10.58 -20.54
C ILE A 78 3.75 9.61 -21.72
N LYS A 79 2.92 9.73 -22.77
CA LYS A 79 3.04 9.01 -24.07
C LYS A 79 3.30 7.49 -23.93
N GLY A 80 2.58 6.81 -23.04
CA GLY A 80 2.64 5.35 -22.91
C GLY A 80 3.77 4.81 -22.03
N PHE A 81 4.31 5.60 -21.10
CA PHE A 81 5.32 5.13 -20.14
C PHE A 81 4.86 3.87 -19.37
N LEU A 82 3.59 3.84 -18.97
CA LEU A 82 2.92 2.65 -18.46
C LEU A 82 1.76 2.25 -19.38
N PRO A 83 1.64 0.95 -19.73
CA PRO A 83 0.55 0.46 -20.57
C PRO A 83 -0.76 0.37 -19.79
N ALA A 84 -1.85 0.90 -20.35
CA ALA A 84 -3.17 0.88 -19.72
C ALA A 84 -3.81 -0.52 -19.62
N THR A 85 -3.36 -1.48 -20.44
CA THR A 85 -4.01 -2.78 -20.59
C THR A 85 -3.01 -3.95 -20.62
N GLY A 86 -3.54 -5.15 -20.36
CA GLY A 86 -2.81 -6.41 -20.36
C GLY A 86 -2.20 -6.75 -18.98
N LEU A 87 -1.77 -8.00 -18.78
CA LEU A 87 -1.17 -8.49 -17.53
C LEU A 87 0.15 -9.26 -17.77
N SER A 88 0.76 -9.06 -18.94
CA SER A 88 1.88 -9.89 -19.39
C SER A 88 3.25 -9.36 -18.94
N LYS A 89 3.37 -8.06 -18.64
CA LYS A 89 4.63 -7.42 -18.25
C LYS A 89 4.52 -6.85 -16.83
N PRO A 90 5.62 -6.81 -16.03
CA PRO A 90 5.61 -6.23 -14.69
C PRO A 90 5.07 -4.79 -14.64
N LYS A 91 5.36 -3.99 -15.67
CA LYS A 91 4.86 -2.61 -15.80
C LYS A 91 3.34 -2.50 -15.74
N ASN A 92 2.63 -3.51 -16.23
CA ASN A 92 1.18 -3.51 -16.28
C ASN A 92 0.53 -3.64 -14.89
N TYR A 93 1.28 -4.15 -13.90
CA TYR A 93 0.79 -4.33 -12.54
C TYR A 93 0.88 -3.05 -11.72
N ILE A 94 1.76 -2.11 -12.07
CA ILE A 94 2.05 -0.92 -11.24
C ILE A 94 0.79 -0.08 -11.01
N MET A 95 0.08 0.28 -12.07
CA MET A 95 -1.13 1.11 -11.96
C MET A 95 -2.27 0.43 -11.18
N PRO A 96 -2.70 -0.80 -11.51
CA PRO A 96 -3.76 -1.47 -10.75
C PRO A 96 -3.35 -1.79 -9.31
N VAL A 97 -2.07 -2.08 -9.04
CA VAL A 97 -1.57 -2.33 -7.68
C VAL A 97 -1.65 -1.07 -6.83
N ILE A 98 -1.20 0.08 -7.35
CA ILE A 98 -1.28 1.36 -6.62
C ILE A 98 -2.75 1.74 -6.37
N ALA A 99 -3.60 1.61 -7.38
CA ALA A 99 -5.02 1.95 -7.25
C ALA A 99 -5.77 1.04 -6.26
N LEU A 100 -5.41 -0.26 -6.19
CA LEU A 100 -6.06 -1.22 -5.30
C LEU A 100 -5.51 -1.18 -3.87
N SER A 101 -4.23 -0.85 -3.70
CA SER A 101 -3.55 -0.91 -2.40
C SER A 101 -3.87 0.27 -1.47
N GLY A 102 -4.36 1.40 -2.00
CA GLY A 102 -4.52 2.65 -1.23
C GLY A 102 -5.26 2.49 0.10
N SER A 103 -6.41 1.82 0.12
CA SER A 103 -7.22 1.62 1.32
C SER A 103 -6.56 0.69 2.35
N SER A 104 -6.02 -0.43 1.88
CA SER A 104 -5.36 -1.44 2.73
C SER A 104 -4.06 -0.88 3.31
N MET A 105 -3.26 -0.20 2.49
CA MET A 105 -2.04 0.48 2.92
C MET A 105 -2.36 1.54 3.99
N ALA A 106 -3.38 2.36 3.79
CA ALA A 106 -3.79 3.38 4.76
C ALA A 106 -4.14 2.78 6.13
N PHE A 107 -4.89 1.69 6.14
CA PHE A 107 -5.23 0.96 7.36
C PHE A 107 -3.98 0.41 8.06
N ILE A 108 -3.10 -0.26 7.32
CA ILE A 108 -1.87 -0.86 7.85
C ILE A 108 -0.92 0.22 8.41
N THR A 109 -0.77 1.35 7.71
CA THR A 109 0.03 2.51 8.18
C THR A 109 -0.45 2.99 9.54
N ARG A 110 -1.77 3.23 9.68
CA ARG A 110 -2.36 3.74 10.93
C ARG A 110 -2.22 2.73 12.08
N LEU A 111 -2.49 1.46 11.80
CA LEU A 111 -2.35 0.38 12.76
C LEU A 111 -0.90 0.26 13.24
N THR A 112 0.05 0.19 12.30
CA THR A 112 1.49 0.10 12.60
C THR A 112 1.95 1.30 13.41
N ARG A 113 1.56 2.52 13.01
CA ARG A 113 1.90 3.74 13.75
C ARG A 113 1.41 3.68 15.19
N SER A 114 0.14 3.35 15.40
CA SER A 114 -0.45 3.29 16.75
C SER A 114 0.26 2.26 17.61
N LYS A 115 0.43 1.04 17.10
CA LYS A 115 1.06 -0.06 17.85
C LYS A 115 2.52 0.21 18.16
N LEU A 116 3.26 0.81 17.23
CA LEU A 116 4.66 1.13 17.45
C LEU A 116 4.83 2.27 18.47
N ILE A 117 3.94 3.27 18.50
CA ILE A 117 3.93 4.30 19.54
C ILE A 117 3.71 3.67 20.93
N ASP A 118 2.78 2.72 21.05
CA ASP A 118 2.52 2.01 22.31
C ASP A 118 3.75 1.22 22.76
N VAL A 119 4.39 0.50 21.84
CA VAL A 119 5.64 -0.24 22.08
C VAL A 119 6.77 0.68 22.51
N LEU A 120 6.98 1.82 21.83
CA LEU A 120 8.06 2.76 22.15
C LEU A 120 7.93 3.41 23.55
N LYS A 121 6.73 3.38 24.14
CA LYS A 121 6.44 3.86 25.50
C LYS A 121 6.55 2.79 26.58
N SER A 122 6.81 1.55 26.21
CA SER A 122 6.89 0.42 27.15
C SER A 122 8.16 0.46 28.03
N ASP A 123 8.09 -0.22 29.18
CA ASP A 123 9.15 -0.24 30.17
C ASP A 123 10.43 -0.95 29.69
N TYR A 124 10.32 -1.93 28.78
CA TYR A 124 11.49 -2.61 28.22
C TYR A 124 12.29 -1.67 27.29
N ILE A 125 11.62 -0.79 26.54
CA ILE A 125 12.28 0.25 25.74
C ILE A 125 12.96 1.28 26.65
N ARG A 126 12.31 1.68 27.75
CA ARG A 126 12.89 2.60 28.73
C ARG A 126 14.14 2.00 29.40
N THR A 127 14.08 0.72 29.74
CA THR A 127 15.21 -0.03 30.32
C THR A 127 16.35 -0.16 29.31
N ALA A 128 16.05 -0.47 28.04
CA ALA A 128 17.04 -0.51 26.97
C ALA A 128 17.77 0.84 26.80
N LYS A 129 17.01 1.95 26.82
CA LYS A 129 17.58 3.32 26.79
C LYS A 129 18.46 3.60 28.01
N ALA A 130 18.06 3.16 29.20
CA ALA A 130 18.86 3.32 30.42
C ALA A 130 20.18 2.52 30.38
N LYS A 131 20.20 1.40 29.63
CA LYS A 131 21.41 0.63 29.34
C LYS A 131 22.30 1.26 28.24
N GLY A 132 21.97 2.45 27.74
CA GLY A 132 22.76 3.18 26.76
C GLY A 132 22.49 2.80 25.29
N LEU A 133 21.49 1.98 25.00
CA LEU A 133 21.12 1.65 23.63
C LEU A 133 20.52 2.89 22.93
N SER A 134 21.03 3.20 21.74
CA SER A 134 20.54 4.33 20.95
C SER A 134 19.17 4.04 20.34
N GLY A 135 18.37 5.07 20.08
CA GLY A 135 17.07 4.91 19.38
C GLY A 135 17.15 4.49 17.91
N LYS A 136 18.35 4.24 17.37
CA LYS A 136 18.52 3.54 16.07
C LYS A 136 18.72 2.03 16.24
N THR A 137 19.12 1.61 17.45
CA THR A 137 19.45 0.21 17.80
C THR A 137 18.26 -0.48 18.47
N ILE A 138 17.41 0.30 19.14
CA ILE A 138 16.12 -0.10 19.71
C ILE A 138 15.02 0.14 18.68
#